data_AF-A0A8H7QVG5-F1
#
_entry.id   AF-A0A8H7QVG5-F1
#
_cell.length_a   1.000
_cell.length_b   1.000
_cell.length_c   1.000
_cell.angle_alpha   90.00
_cell.angle_beta   90.00
_cell.angle_gamma   90.00
#
_symmetry.space_group_name_H-M   'P 1'
#
loop_
_entity.id
_entity.type
_entity.pdbx_description
1 polymer ?
#
loop_
_entity_poly.entity_id
_entity_poly.type
_entity_poly.pdbx_seq_one_letter_code
_entity_poly.pdbx_strand_id
1 'polypeptide(L)'
;MKCLHTLFKKQVLFILVGFSYVSATVVSTSPPTSKVKVQSYDYVAGKSFTGKIYVKNIDLTKVVSVIYSDATGDWNNNANLVKAAFSESISDTSYEFWTFSSSPISSIKEFYIKYDVSGKTYYDNNGSVNYVVTTPPPITTTSSSPTSTVTETPPTSTFTAFPSEGISRSAMIRNINPPEAAKGFIATSLSTSGPDYYYSWTRDSALDSYVMANDYNTTLKGDATIVGLLKDYVTYSINAQSTSTACNCLGEPKFNADGSSFTGAWGIPQNDGPAERGSSFILIAVNLLKQSSDDTYVTGTLKPGNFINYFSVKFSCNRCGHI
;
A
#
# COMPACT_ATOMS: atom_id res chain seq x y z
N MET A 1 -53.93 12.56 34.36
CA MET A 1 -53.80 13.43 33.17
C MET A 1 -52.72 12.83 32.28
N LYS A 2 -53.07 12.52 31.01
CA LYS A 2 -52.20 11.89 30.01
C LYS A 2 -51.35 12.97 29.31
N CYS A 3 -50.06 12.72 29.10
CA CYS A 3 -49.23 13.40 28.09
C CYS A 3 -48.02 12.50 27.81
N LEU A 4 -48.14 11.51 26.91
CA LEU A 4 -47.89 11.56 25.46
C LEU A 4 -46.43 11.94 25.10
N HIS A 5 -45.59 10.91 24.99
CA HIS A 5 -44.29 10.94 24.32
C HIS A 5 -44.50 10.88 22.80
N THR A 6 -44.00 11.88 22.07
CA THR A 6 -44.00 11.87 20.60
C THR A 6 -42.66 11.33 20.10
N LEU A 7 -42.67 10.09 19.60
CA LEU A 7 -41.62 9.54 18.73
C LEU A 7 -41.76 10.13 17.32
N PHE A 8 -40.70 10.75 16.80
CA PHE A 8 -40.59 11.05 15.38
C PHE A 8 -39.85 9.91 14.66
N LYS A 9 -40.60 9.11 13.88
CA LYS A 9 -40.07 8.21 12.85
C LYS A 9 -40.03 8.98 11.52
N LYS A 10 -38.85 9.14 10.92
CA LYS A 10 -38.71 9.55 9.52
C LYS A 10 -38.60 8.30 8.64
N GLN A 11 -39.57 8.12 7.75
CA GLN A 11 -39.48 7.19 6.62
C GLN A 11 -38.62 7.84 5.52
N VAL A 12 -37.72 7.05 4.91
CA VAL A 12 -36.97 7.45 3.72
C VAL A 12 -37.33 6.47 2.59
N LEU A 13 -37.76 7.04 1.47
CA LEU A 13 -38.08 6.38 0.22
C LEU A 13 -36.77 6.14 -0.56
N PHE A 14 -36.42 4.89 -0.82
CA PHE A 14 -35.23 4.49 -1.56
C PHE A 14 -35.41 4.76 -3.06
N ILE A 15 -34.59 5.65 -3.63
CA ILE A 15 -34.34 5.70 -5.07
C ILE A 15 -33.05 4.91 -5.33
N LEU A 16 -33.19 3.79 -6.06
CA LEU A 16 -32.07 2.99 -6.57
C LEU A 16 -31.20 3.87 -7.49
N VAL A 17 -29.93 4.07 -7.14
CA VAL A 17 -28.91 4.54 -8.08
C VAL A 17 -27.86 3.44 -8.18
N GLY A 18 -27.77 2.81 -9.36
CA GLY A 18 -26.93 1.66 -9.61
C GLY A 18 -25.44 1.99 -9.49
N PHE A 19 -24.75 1.29 -8.59
CA PHE A 19 -23.29 1.16 -8.61
C PHE A 19 -22.92 0.23 -9.77
N SER A 20 -22.20 0.74 -10.77
CA SER A 20 -21.51 -0.11 -11.73
C SER A 20 -20.33 -0.77 -11.02
N TYR A 21 -20.51 -2.02 -10.62
CA TYR A 21 -19.45 -2.93 -10.18
C TYR A 21 -18.42 -3.09 -11.30
N VAL A 22 -17.14 -2.84 -11.03
CA VAL A 22 -16.06 -3.30 -11.90
C VAL A 22 -15.65 -4.67 -11.37
N SER A 23 -15.94 -5.72 -12.15
CA SER A 23 -15.72 -7.12 -11.77
C SER A 23 -14.37 -7.61 -12.29
N ALA A 24 -13.44 -7.95 -11.39
CA ALA A 24 -12.21 -8.65 -11.77
C ALA A 24 -12.54 -10.04 -12.34
N THR A 25 -11.83 -10.48 -13.38
CA THR A 25 -11.98 -11.82 -13.95
C THR A 25 -11.21 -12.82 -13.11
N VAL A 26 -11.94 -13.72 -12.45
CA VAL A 26 -11.36 -14.83 -11.68
C VAL A 26 -11.12 -16.02 -12.60
N VAL A 27 -9.88 -16.52 -12.59
CA VAL A 27 -9.41 -17.59 -13.48
C VAL A 27 -9.24 -18.91 -12.72
N SER A 28 -8.74 -18.86 -11.48
CA SER A 28 -8.58 -20.05 -10.63
C SER A 28 -8.84 -19.71 -9.18
N THR A 29 -9.56 -20.57 -8.46
CA THR A 29 -9.89 -20.38 -7.04
C THR A 29 -9.02 -21.21 -6.10
N SER A 30 -8.15 -22.08 -6.64
CA SER A 30 -7.21 -22.90 -5.85
C SER A 30 -5.83 -23.02 -6.51
N PRO A 31 -4.79 -23.38 -5.74
CA PRO A 31 -3.46 -23.63 -6.28
C PRO A 31 -3.46 -24.74 -7.34
N PRO A 32 -2.79 -24.55 -8.48
CA PRO A 32 -2.79 -25.50 -9.59
C PRO A 32 -1.79 -26.66 -9.35
N THR A 33 -1.77 -27.64 -10.26
CA THR A 33 -0.65 -28.59 -10.38
C THR A 33 0.51 -28.06 -11.24
N SER A 34 0.23 -27.06 -12.10
CA SER A 34 1.23 -26.35 -12.91
C SER A 34 2.14 -25.46 -12.06
N LYS A 35 3.33 -25.13 -12.55
CA LYS A 35 4.30 -24.32 -11.77
C LYS A 35 3.94 -22.85 -11.67
N VAL A 36 3.05 -22.39 -12.53
CA VAL A 36 2.51 -21.02 -12.55
C VAL A 36 1.06 -21.07 -13.06
N LYS A 37 0.18 -20.23 -12.53
CA LYS A 37 -1.20 -20.07 -13.01
C LYS A 37 -1.79 -18.70 -12.65
N VAL A 38 -2.46 -18.02 -13.58
CA VAL A 38 -3.25 -16.82 -13.28
C VAL A 38 -4.40 -17.18 -12.34
N GLN A 39 -4.50 -16.42 -11.25
CA GLN A 39 -5.57 -16.53 -10.27
C GLN A 39 -6.71 -15.57 -10.63
N SER A 40 -6.38 -14.32 -10.91
CA SER A 40 -7.33 -13.31 -11.38
C SER A 40 -6.61 -12.17 -12.11
N TYR A 41 -7.36 -11.42 -12.93
CA TYR A 41 -6.88 -10.17 -13.54
C TYR A 41 -8.02 -9.17 -13.73
N ASP A 42 -7.66 -7.90 -13.79
CA ASP A 42 -8.54 -6.79 -14.14
C ASP A 42 -7.85 -5.85 -15.14
N TYR A 43 -8.61 -5.38 -16.12
CA TYR A 43 -8.12 -4.47 -17.14
C TYR A 43 -9.12 -3.37 -17.42
N VAL A 44 -8.65 -2.13 -17.28
CA VAL A 44 -9.36 -0.92 -17.68
C VAL A 44 -8.49 -0.16 -18.67
N ALA A 45 -8.96 -0.08 -19.91
CA ALA A 45 -8.21 0.53 -21.01
C ALA A 45 -7.77 1.96 -20.68
N GLY A 46 -6.48 2.23 -20.88
CA GLY A 46 -5.88 3.53 -20.60
C GLY A 46 -5.82 3.88 -19.11
N LYS A 47 -6.05 2.93 -18.19
CA LYS A 47 -5.98 3.15 -16.75
C LYS A 47 -5.13 2.11 -16.03
N SER A 48 -5.50 0.83 -16.09
CA SER A 48 -4.90 -0.20 -15.25
C SER A 48 -4.92 -1.56 -15.90
N PHE A 49 -3.84 -2.32 -15.72
CA PHE A 49 -3.81 -3.76 -15.91
C PHE A 49 -3.19 -4.38 -14.66
N THR A 50 -3.98 -5.18 -13.93
CA THR A 50 -3.57 -5.75 -12.64
C THR A 50 -3.97 -7.21 -12.55
N GLY A 51 -3.33 -7.97 -11.68
CA GLY A 51 -3.74 -9.34 -11.42
C GLY A 51 -2.91 -10.06 -10.36
N LYS A 52 -3.33 -11.29 -10.07
CA LYS A 52 -2.72 -12.20 -9.09
C LYS A 52 -2.45 -13.56 -9.74
N ILE A 53 -1.33 -14.18 -9.36
CA ILE A 53 -0.75 -15.37 -9.97
C ILE A 53 -0.34 -16.35 -8.87
N TYR A 54 -0.65 -17.63 -9.02
CA TYR A 54 -0.05 -18.72 -8.27
C TYR A 54 1.32 -19.06 -8.84
N VAL A 55 2.38 -19.08 -8.02
CA VAL A 55 3.74 -19.42 -8.44
C VAL A 55 4.31 -20.48 -7.50
N LYS A 56 4.82 -21.59 -8.04
CA LYS A 56 5.40 -22.64 -7.20
C LYS A 56 6.74 -22.20 -6.61
N ASN A 57 6.91 -22.30 -5.29
CA ASN A 57 8.14 -21.98 -4.60
C ASN A 57 9.22 -23.05 -4.88
N ILE A 58 10.05 -22.82 -5.89
CA ILE A 58 11.12 -23.75 -6.31
C ILE A 58 12.49 -23.28 -5.82
N ASP A 59 12.75 -21.97 -5.83
CA ASP A 59 14.02 -21.34 -5.48
C ASP A 59 13.77 -19.92 -4.97
N LEU A 60 14.77 -19.30 -4.35
CA LEU A 60 14.72 -17.92 -3.88
C LEU A 60 14.78 -16.92 -5.05
N THR A 61 15.59 -17.21 -6.09
CA THR A 61 15.71 -16.33 -7.26
C THR A 61 14.68 -16.69 -8.33
N LYS A 62 13.56 -15.95 -8.33
CA LYS A 62 12.44 -16.12 -9.26
C LYS A 62 12.21 -14.85 -10.08
N VAL A 63 11.91 -15.00 -11.36
CA VAL A 63 11.41 -13.91 -12.22
C VAL A 63 10.07 -14.31 -12.80
N VAL A 64 9.04 -13.53 -12.52
CA VAL A 64 7.68 -13.76 -13.03
C VAL A 64 7.27 -12.56 -13.87
N SER A 65 6.88 -12.78 -15.11
CA SER A 65 6.54 -11.74 -16.07
C SER A 65 5.20 -12.05 -16.73
N VAL A 66 4.34 -11.04 -16.83
CA VAL A 66 3.16 -11.03 -17.68
C VAL A 66 3.59 -10.50 -19.05
N ILE A 67 3.40 -11.29 -20.09
CA ILE A 67 3.70 -10.88 -21.47
C ILE A 67 2.38 -10.72 -22.19
N TYR A 68 2.19 -9.60 -22.87
CA TYR A 68 0.90 -9.24 -23.47
C TYR A 68 1.04 -8.75 -24.92
N SER A 69 -0.04 -8.84 -25.68
CA SER A 69 -0.14 -8.22 -27.00
C SER A 69 -0.97 -6.94 -26.94
N ASP A 70 -0.69 -6.00 -27.83
CA ASP A 70 -1.57 -4.86 -28.06
C ASP A 70 -2.88 -5.26 -28.78
N ALA A 71 -3.76 -4.28 -29.08
CA ALA A 71 -5.00 -4.51 -29.82
C ALA A 71 -4.81 -5.16 -31.20
N THR A 72 -3.66 -4.96 -31.84
CA THR A 72 -3.35 -5.52 -33.17
C THR A 72 -2.84 -6.96 -33.09
N GLY A 73 -2.48 -7.41 -31.89
CA GLY A 73 -1.84 -8.70 -31.67
C GLY A 73 -0.32 -8.64 -31.76
N ASP A 74 0.28 -7.44 -31.70
CA ASP A 74 1.72 -7.29 -31.62
C ASP A 74 2.22 -7.49 -30.19
N TRP A 75 3.15 -8.42 -30.02
CA TRP A 75 3.78 -8.77 -28.76
C TRP A 75 5.11 -8.02 -28.54
N ASN A 76 5.55 -7.23 -29.53
CA ASN A 76 6.81 -6.50 -29.55
C ASN A 76 8.01 -7.40 -29.21
N ASN A 77 8.09 -8.58 -29.83
CA ASN A 77 9.10 -9.60 -29.50
C ASN A 77 9.17 -9.93 -27.99
N ASN A 78 8.01 -10.03 -27.33
CA ASN A 78 7.85 -10.20 -25.88
C ASN A 78 8.38 -9.04 -25.01
N ALA A 79 8.65 -7.87 -25.58
CA ALA A 79 9.04 -6.67 -24.83
C ALA A 79 7.83 -5.95 -24.21
N ASN A 80 6.61 -6.25 -24.65
CA ASN A 80 5.38 -5.87 -23.98
C ASN A 80 5.21 -6.73 -22.71
N LEU A 81 5.84 -6.29 -21.62
CA LEU A 81 5.94 -7.06 -20.39
C LEU A 81 5.64 -6.24 -19.13
N VAL A 82 5.02 -6.89 -18.16
CA VAL A 82 4.83 -6.38 -16.80
C VAL A 82 5.46 -7.38 -15.85
N LYS A 83 6.42 -6.95 -15.03
CA LYS A 83 7.01 -7.83 -14.01
C LYS A 83 6.01 -8.01 -12.87
N ALA A 84 5.83 -9.24 -12.43
CA ALA A 84 5.12 -9.55 -11.20
C ALA A 84 6.10 -9.60 -10.04
N ALA A 85 5.63 -9.26 -8.84
CA ALA A 85 6.39 -9.31 -7.61
C ALA A 85 5.78 -10.34 -6.65
N PHE A 86 6.62 -10.95 -5.83
CA PHE A 86 6.18 -11.79 -4.73
C PHE A 86 5.25 -10.99 -3.80
N SER A 87 4.09 -11.57 -3.49
CA SER A 87 3.10 -10.99 -2.56
C SER A 87 3.17 -11.71 -1.23
N GLU A 88 2.93 -13.03 -1.22
CA GLU A 88 2.77 -13.81 0.00
C GLU A 88 2.94 -15.31 -0.25
N SER A 89 3.25 -16.07 0.80
CA SER A 89 3.25 -17.52 0.76
C SER A 89 1.84 -18.06 1.01
N ILE A 90 1.47 -19.15 0.36
CA ILE A 90 0.19 -19.81 0.59
C ILE A 90 0.41 -20.94 1.59
N SER A 91 -0.10 -20.76 2.81
CA SER A 91 -0.01 -21.72 3.91
C SER A 91 -0.42 -23.13 3.46
N ASP A 92 0.28 -24.13 3.99
CA ASP A 92 0.04 -25.56 3.71
C ASP A 92 0.20 -25.97 2.24
N THR A 93 0.87 -25.15 1.43
CA THR A 93 1.19 -25.47 0.03
C THR A 93 2.63 -25.15 -0.32
N SER A 94 3.06 -25.59 -1.51
CA SER A 94 4.34 -25.21 -2.11
C SER A 94 4.21 -24.00 -3.06
N TYR A 95 3.19 -23.16 -2.89
CA TYR A 95 2.90 -22.03 -3.76
C TYR A 95 2.97 -20.69 -3.02
N GLU A 96 3.18 -19.65 -3.82
CA GLU A 96 3.22 -18.24 -3.45
C GLU A 96 2.23 -17.49 -4.33
N PHE A 97 1.62 -16.43 -3.79
CA PHE A 97 0.96 -15.43 -4.61
C PHE A 97 1.98 -14.41 -5.10
N TRP A 98 1.88 -14.10 -6.38
CA TRP A 98 2.59 -13.01 -7.03
C TRP A 98 1.57 -12.07 -7.66
N THR A 99 1.85 -10.77 -7.66
CA THR A 99 0.94 -9.75 -8.20
C THR A 99 1.65 -8.86 -9.20
N PHE A 100 0.90 -8.33 -10.16
CA PHE A 100 1.40 -7.37 -11.14
C PHE A 100 0.44 -6.18 -11.24
N SER A 101 1.02 -5.03 -11.57
CA SER A 101 0.30 -3.78 -11.87
C SER A 101 1.14 -2.99 -12.87
N SER A 102 0.49 -2.41 -13.88
CA SER A 102 1.17 -1.59 -14.88
C SER A 102 0.73 -0.13 -14.84
N SER A 103 1.59 0.76 -15.32
CA SER A 103 1.18 2.09 -15.81
C SER A 103 0.10 1.96 -16.90
N PRO A 104 -0.64 3.04 -17.23
CA PRO A 104 -1.72 2.98 -18.20
C PRO A 104 -1.34 2.30 -19.52
N ILE A 105 -1.87 1.10 -19.77
CA ILE A 105 -1.78 0.42 -21.06
C ILE A 105 -3.07 0.75 -21.82
N SER A 106 -2.92 1.30 -23.03
CA SER A 106 -4.05 1.76 -23.86
C SER A 106 -4.87 0.60 -24.41
N SER A 107 -4.22 -0.51 -24.78
CA SER A 107 -4.89 -1.69 -25.30
C SER A 107 -4.15 -2.98 -24.96
N ILE A 108 -4.89 -4.01 -24.60
CA ILE A 108 -4.43 -5.38 -24.46
C ILE A 108 -5.45 -6.27 -25.15
N LYS A 109 -5.00 -7.15 -26.04
CA LYS A 109 -5.86 -8.17 -26.67
C LYS A 109 -5.77 -9.50 -25.93
N GLU A 110 -4.55 -9.93 -25.62
CA GLU A 110 -4.29 -11.19 -24.93
C GLU A 110 -2.97 -11.16 -24.15
N PHE A 111 -2.80 -12.06 -23.18
CA PHE A 111 -1.58 -12.20 -22.38
C PHE A 111 -1.30 -13.63 -21.90
N TYR A 112 -0.07 -13.89 -21.47
CA TYR A 112 0.35 -15.11 -20.77
C TYR A 112 1.39 -14.81 -19.68
N ILE A 113 1.65 -15.79 -18.82
CA ILE A 113 2.66 -15.67 -17.76
C ILE A 113 3.91 -16.48 -18.11
N LYS A 114 5.08 -15.88 -17.91
CA LYS A 114 6.40 -16.52 -17.95
C LYS A 114 6.99 -16.53 -16.54
N TYR A 115 7.49 -17.69 -16.11
CA TYR A 115 8.12 -17.90 -14.81
C TYR A 115 9.49 -18.55 -14.98
N ASP A 116 10.56 -17.79 -14.72
CA ASP A 116 11.95 -18.25 -14.76
C ASP A 116 12.46 -18.52 -13.33
N VAL A 117 12.98 -19.73 -13.09
CA VAL A 117 13.52 -20.17 -11.80
C VAL A 117 14.55 -21.29 -11.97
N SER A 118 15.66 -21.22 -11.25
CA SER A 118 16.76 -22.22 -11.29
C SER A 118 17.20 -22.59 -12.72
N GLY A 119 17.25 -21.61 -13.63
CA GLY A 119 17.63 -21.80 -15.03
C GLY A 119 16.59 -22.51 -15.91
N LYS A 120 15.36 -22.73 -15.42
CA LYS A 120 14.23 -23.26 -16.20
C LYS A 120 13.13 -22.23 -16.36
N THR A 121 12.42 -22.30 -17.49
CA THR A 121 11.26 -21.46 -17.78
C THR A 121 9.98 -22.28 -17.78
N TYR A 122 8.96 -21.77 -17.12
CA TYR A 122 7.60 -22.29 -17.10
C TYR A 122 6.62 -21.25 -17.63
N TYR A 123 5.50 -21.70 -18.19
CA TYR A 123 4.49 -20.83 -18.77
C TYR A 123 3.09 -21.16 -18.24
N ASP A 124 2.27 -20.12 -18.12
CA ASP A 124 0.81 -20.24 -18.12
C ASP A 124 0.26 -19.47 -19.31
N ASN A 125 0.10 -20.18 -20.42
CA ASN A 125 -0.46 -19.69 -21.68
C ASN A 125 -1.89 -20.21 -21.87
N ASN A 126 -2.59 -20.50 -20.78
CA ASN A 126 -3.96 -21.02 -20.78
C ASN A 126 -4.19 -22.26 -21.67
N GLY A 127 -3.18 -23.12 -21.86
CA GLY A 127 -3.27 -24.27 -22.77
C GLY A 127 -3.02 -23.91 -24.23
N SER A 128 -2.10 -22.97 -24.49
CA SER A 128 -1.69 -22.46 -25.81
C SER A 128 -2.68 -21.55 -26.53
N VAL A 129 -3.67 -21.03 -25.80
CA VAL A 129 -4.67 -20.07 -26.34
C VAL A 129 -4.58 -18.68 -25.70
N ASN A 130 -3.70 -18.50 -24.70
CA ASN A 130 -3.55 -17.28 -23.91
C ASN A 130 -4.84 -16.83 -23.19
N TYR A 131 -4.71 -15.78 -22.38
CA TYR A 131 -5.82 -15.11 -21.72
C TYR A 131 -6.30 -13.95 -22.58
N VAL A 132 -7.53 -14.01 -23.07
CA VAL A 132 -8.14 -12.93 -23.86
C VAL A 132 -8.68 -11.85 -22.94
N VAL A 133 -8.33 -10.59 -23.22
CA VAL A 133 -8.77 -9.43 -22.46
C VAL A 133 -9.94 -8.78 -23.19
N THR A 134 -11.14 -8.91 -22.64
CA THR A 134 -12.34 -8.27 -23.20
C THR A 134 -12.59 -6.94 -22.51
N THR A 135 -12.47 -5.83 -23.23
CA THR A 135 -12.93 -4.52 -22.74
C THR A 135 -14.43 -4.38 -22.96
N PRO A 136 -15.23 -4.01 -21.95
CA PRO A 136 -16.59 -3.53 -22.20
C PRO A 136 -16.54 -2.31 -23.15
N PRO A 137 -17.51 -2.14 -24.07
CA PRO A 137 -17.53 -0.99 -24.96
C PRO A 137 -17.55 0.33 -24.17
N PRO A 138 -16.92 1.40 -24.69
CA PRO A 138 -16.82 2.67 -23.98
C PRO A 138 -18.22 3.27 -23.79
N ILE A 139 -18.62 3.51 -22.54
CA ILE A 139 -19.82 4.29 -22.24
C ILE A 139 -19.48 5.77 -22.51
N THR A 140 -19.97 6.30 -23.62
CA THR A 140 -20.00 7.74 -23.89
C THR A 140 -21.01 8.43 -22.98
N THR A 141 -20.55 9.01 -21.87
CA THR A 141 -21.37 9.93 -21.05
C THR A 141 -21.05 11.37 -21.41
N THR A 142 -21.91 11.98 -22.21
CA THR A 142 -22.03 13.44 -22.30
C THR A 142 -22.47 13.98 -20.95
N SER A 143 -21.66 14.86 -20.38
CA SER A 143 -21.92 15.60 -19.14
C SER A 143 -23.16 16.49 -19.27
N SER A 144 -24.20 16.21 -18.48
CA SER A 144 -25.10 17.25 -17.98
C SER A 144 -25.36 16.99 -16.49
N SER A 145 -24.95 17.96 -15.67
CA SER A 145 -25.18 18.00 -14.23
C SER A 145 -26.68 18.24 -13.96
N PRO A 146 -27.24 17.58 -12.92
CA PRO A 146 -27.79 18.42 -11.87
C PRO A 146 -27.40 17.95 -10.47
N THR A 147 -27.09 18.95 -9.66
CA THR A 147 -26.90 18.91 -8.21
C THR A 147 -28.14 18.37 -7.49
N SER A 148 -27.96 17.43 -6.56
CA SER A 148 -28.82 17.31 -5.38
C SER A 148 -28.07 16.61 -4.24
N THR A 149 -27.94 17.35 -3.15
CA THR A 149 -27.34 16.98 -1.88
C THR A 149 -28.30 16.09 -1.09
N VAL A 150 -27.89 14.88 -0.67
CA VAL A 150 -28.49 14.24 0.51
C VAL A 150 -27.42 13.51 1.31
N THR A 151 -27.31 13.95 2.56
CA THR A 151 -26.59 13.33 3.67
C THR A 151 -27.33 12.07 4.12
N GLU A 152 -26.66 10.91 4.17
CA GLU A 152 -27.17 9.72 4.86
C GLU A 152 -26.15 9.18 5.86
N THR A 153 -26.65 8.87 7.05
CA THR A 153 -25.96 8.37 8.24
C THR A 153 -25.41 6.94 8.06
N PRO A 154 -24.32 6.58 8.77
CA PRO A 154 -23.52 5.39 8.48
C PRO A 154 -24.25 4.10 8.88
N PRO A 155 -24.29 3.06 8.03
CA PRO A 155 -24.71 1.74 8.48
C PRO A 155 -23.60 1.11 9.30
N THR A 156 -23.95 0.71 10.53
CA THR A 156 -23.15 -0.19 11.35
C THR A 156 -23.04 -1.53 10.62
N SER A 157 -21.98 -1.69 9.83
CA SER A 157 -21.54 -2.97 9.31
C SER A 157 -20.65 -3.61 10.38
N THR A 158 -21.08 -4.73 10.93
CA THR A 158 -20.20 -5.61 11.69
C THR A 158 -19.17 -6.18 10.73
N PHE A 159 -17.98 -5.58 10.76
CA PHE A 159 -16.78 -6.01 10.03
C PHE A 159 -16.39 -7.41 10.53
N THR A 160 -16.82 -8.46 9.85
CA THR A 160 -16.19 -9.77 10.04
C THR A 160 -14.81 -9.68 9.44
N ALA A 161 -13.79 -9.76 10.30
CA ALA A 161 -12.38 -9.59 9.98
C ALA A 161 -12.00 -10.28 8.67
N PHE A 162 -11.48 -9.50 7.72
CA PHE A 162 -10.93 -10.04 6.48
C PHE A 162 -9.69 -10.90 6.80
N PRO A 163 -9.49 -12.05 6.13
CA PRO A 163 -8.26 -12.83 6.25
C PRO A 163 -6.99 -12.11 5.72
N SER A 164 -7.11 -10.88 5.20
CA SER A 164 -6.01 -10.08 4.64
C SER A 164 -5.20 -9.28 5.66
N GLU A 165 -5.67 -9.12 6.90
CA GLU A 165 -4.97 -8.33 7.94
C GLU A 165 -3.56 -8.86 8.19
N GLY A 166 -3.41 -10.17 8.43
CA GLY A 166 -2.11 -10.80 8.67
C GLY A 166 -1.17 -10.73 7.47
N ILE A 167 -1.70 -10.77 6.25
CA ILE A 167 -0.93 -10.74 5.00
C ILE A 167 -0.39 -9.33 4.76
N SER A 168 -1.26 -8.32 4.78
CA SER A 168 -0.88 -6.92 4.61
C SER A 168 0.07 -6.47 5.71
N ARG A 169 -0.17 -6.88 6.95
CA ARG A 169 0.75 -6.61 8.06
C ARG A 169 2.11 -7.26 7.85
N SER A 170 2.15 -8.53 7.44
CA SER A 170 3.42 -9.21 7.15
C SER A 170 4.17 -8.51 6.01
N ALA A 171 3.48 -8.09 4.95
CA ALA A 171 4.09 -7.35 3.85
C ALA A 171 4.64 -5.98 4.29
N MET A 172 3.89 -5.23 5.12
CA MET A 172 4.34 -3.97 5.71
C MET A 172 5.57 -4.19 6.60
N ILE A 173 5.56 -5.19 7.48
CA ILE A 173 6.69 -5.49 8.37
C ILE A 173 7.95 -5.90 7.59
N ARG A 174 7.83 -6.58 6.44
CA ARG A 174 8.99 -6.92 5.58
C ARG A 174 9.72 -5.70 5.02
N ASN A 175 9.06 -4.55 4.94
CA ASN A 175 9.69 -3.31 4.50
C ASN A 175 10.46 -2.61 5.63
N ILE A 176 10.31 -3.05 6.88
CA ILE A 176 10.98 -2.47 8.05
C ILE A 176 12.28 -3.22 8.31
N ASN A 177 13.36 -2.47 8.55
CA ASN A 177 14.69 -3.04 8.79
C ASN A 177 15.13 -4.08 7.73
N PRO A 178 14.98 -3.80 6.42
CA PRO A 178 15.51 -4.69 5.40
C PRO A 178 17.04 -4.81 5.55
N PRO A 179 17.64 -5.94 5.11
CA PRO A 179 19.08 -6.13 5.22
C PRO A 179 19.88 -4.94 4.65
N GLU A 180 20.97 -4.59 5.34
CA GLU A 180 21.92 -3.53 4.96
C GLU A 180 21.36 -2.09 5.02
N ALA A 181 20.08 -1.91 5.32
CA ALA A 181 19.52 -0.59 5.63
C ALA A 181 19.84 -0.17 7.08
N ALA A 182 19.77 1.14 7.32
CA ALA A 182 19.86 1.68 8.67
C ALA A 182 18.73 1.12 9.55
N LYS A 183 19.04 0.85 10.83
CA LYS A 183 18.03 0.39 11.77
C LYS A 183 16.93 1.45 11.96
N GLY A 184 15.69 1.03 11.84
CA GLY A 184 14.47 1.83 11.83
C GLY A 184 14.08 2.37 10.46
N PHE A 185 14.86 2.08 9.41
CA PHE A 185 14.47 2.36 8.03
C PHE A 185 13.22 1.57 7.66
N ILE A 186 12.26 2.26 7.05
CA ILE A 186 11.06 1.65 6.47
C ILE A 186 11.07 1.97 4.97
N ALA A 187 11.28 0.96 4.15
CA ALA A 187 11.24 1.09 2.71
C ALA A 187 9.81 1.36 2.24
N THR A 188 9.58 2.39 1.42
CA THR A 188 8.28 2.52 0.74
C THR A 188 8.03 1.31 -0.16
N SER A 189 9.09 0.79 -0.80
CA SER A 189 9.08 -0.48 -1.51
C SER A 189 10.48 -1.09 -1.49
N LEU A 190 10.58 -2.43 -1.56
CA LEU A 190 11.86 -3.12 -1.75
C LEU A 190 12.38 -3.04 -3.20
N SER A 191 11.68 -2.34 -4.08
CA SER A 191 12.07 -2.15 -5.48
C SER A 191 13.22 -1.14 -5.61
N THR A 192 14.35 -1.58 -6.15
CA THR A 192 15.54 -0.74 -6.43
C THR A 192 15.64 -0.27 -7.88
N SER A 193 14.70 -0.67 -8.75
CA SER A 193 14.65 -0.25 -10.15
C SER A 193 13.28 -0.49 -10.78
N GLY A 194 12.91 0.35 -11.75
CA GLY A 194 11.70 0.16 -12.57
C GLY A 194 10.36 0.05 -11.82
N PRO A 195 10.00 0.95 -10.87
CA PRO A 195 10.72 2.14 -10.44
C PRO A 195 11.62 1.88 -9.22
N ASP A 196 12.62 2.74 -9.00
CA ASP A 196 13.44 2.72 -7.79
C ASP A 196 12.72 3.46 -6.65
N TYR A 197 12.22 2.70 -5.69
CA TYR A 197 11.46 3.15 -4.52
C TYR A 197 12.07 2.61 -3.21
N TYR A 198 13.33 2.20 -3.22
CA TYR A 198 14.05 1.75 -2.03
C TYR A 198 14.61 2.92 -1.23
N TYR A 199 13.70 3.78 -0.77
CA TYR A 199 13.97 4.91 0.10
C TYR A 199 12.96 4.90 1.25
N SER A 200 13.26 5.64 2.31
CA SER A 200 12.33 5.89 3.40
C SER A 200 11.73 7.25 3.18
N TRP A 201 10.44 7.28 2.81
CA TRP A 201 9.68 8.51 2.73
C TRP A 201 9.10 8.87 4.10
N THR A 202 9.26 10.12 4.51
CA THR A 202 8.80 10.60 5.83
C THR A 202 7.31 10.33 6.05
N ARG A 203 6.47 10.52 5.03
CA ARG A 203 5.02 10.25 5.09
C ARG A 203 4.73 8.76 5.19
N ASP A 204 5.29 7.97 4.28
CA ASP A 204 5.02 6.54 4.15
C ASP A 204 5.46 5.79 5.40
N SER A 205 6.70 6.02 5.85
CA SER A 205 7.22 5.43 7.09
C SER A 205 6.41 5.83 8.32
N ALA A 206 5.86 7.05 8.35
CA ALA A 206 4.96 7.49 9.42
C ALA A 206 3.62 6.74 9.39
N LEU A 207 2.97 6.65 8.22
CA LEU A 207 1.68 5.97 8.10
C LEU A 207 1.77 4.47 8.41
N ASP A 208 2.82 3.79 7.95
CA ASP A 208 3.05 2.38 8.29
C ASP A 208 3.25 2.20 9.80
N SER A 209 4.02 3.10 10.42
CA SER A 209 4.22 3.09 11.88
C SER A 209 2.94 3.41 12.64
N TYR A 210 2.08 4.27 12.10
CA TYR A 210 0.78 4.58 12.68
C TYR A 210 -0.14 3.36 12.66
N VAL A 211 -0.21 2.64 11.53
CA VAL A 211 -0.97 1.39 11.41
C VAL A 211 -0.42 0.35 12.39
N MET A 212 0.90 0.16 12.43
CA MET A 212 1.55 -0.76 13.37
C MET A 212 1.29 -0.39 14.84
N ALA A 213 1.27 0.89 15.18
CA ALA A 213 0.91 1.35 16.52
C ALA A 213 -0.58 1.09 16.83
N ASN A 214 -1.47 1.29 15.86
CA ASN A 214 -2.89 0.96 16.02
C ASN A 214 -3.12 -0.55 16.24
N ASP A 215 -2.43 -1.38 15.47
CA ASP A 215 -2.43 -2.84 15.62
C ASP A 215 -1.92 -3.25 16.99
N TYR A 216 -0.82 -2.67 17.46
CA TYR A 216 -0.30 -2.86 18.81
C TYR A 216 -1.32 -2.51 19.90
N ASN A 217 -2.16 -1.48 19.69
CA ASN A 217 -3.21 -1.11 20.64
C ASN A 217 -4.42 -2.05 20.61
N THR A 218 -4.63 -2.78 19.51
CA THR A 218 -5.88 -3.52 19.27
C THR A 218 -5.66 -5.02 19.20
N THR A 219 -4.95 -5.51 18.20
CA THR A 219 -4.81 -6.95 17.90
C THR A 219 -3.47 -7.55 18.33
N LEU A 220 -2.45 -6.73 18.60
CA LEU A 220 -1.07 -7.16 18.93
C LEU A 220 -0.60 -6.64 20.31
N LYS A 221 -1.53 -6.50 21.25
CA LYS A 221 -1.25 -5.98 22.59
C LYS A 221 -0.11 -6.74 23.26
N GLY A 222 0.91 -6.03 23.73
CA GLY A 222 2.05 -6.60 24.44
C GLY A 222 3.11 -7.30 23.57
N ASP A 223 2.98 -7.30 22.24
CA ASP A 223 4.00 -7.89 21.35
C ASP A 223 5.31 -7.09 21.40
N ALA A 224 6.35 -7.69 21.98
CA ALA A 224 7.66 -7.07 22.13
C ALA A 224 8.38 -6.81 20.80
N THR A 225 8.08 -7.61 19.75
CA THR A 225 8.64 -7.42 18.41
C THR A 225 8.11 -6.13 17.80
N ILE A 226 6.80 -5.92 17.87
CA ILE A 226 6.15 -4.72 17.36
C ILE A 226 6.61 -3.47 18.12
N VAL A 227 6.75 -3.55 19.45
CA VAL A 227 7.34 -2.47 20.25
C VAL A 227 8.77 -2.17 19.80
N GLY A 228 9.58 -3.20 19.57
CA GLY A 228 10.94 -3.06 19.04
C GLY A 228 10.97 -2.31 17.71
N LEU A 229 10.14 -2.71 16.74
CA LEU A 229 10.05 -2.07 15.43
C LEU A 229 9.58 -0.61 15.53
N LEU A 230 8.59 -0.31 16.37
CA LEU A 230 8.13 1.07 16.61
C LEU A 230 9.23 1.93 17.25
N LYS A 231 10.01 1.38 18.20
CA LYS A 231 11.14 2.10 18.81
C LYS A 231 12.30 2.31 17.83
N ASP A 232 12.56 1.35 16.96
CA ASP A 232 13.54 1.48 15.87
C ASP A 232 13.13 2.61 14.93
N TYR A 233 11.87 2.65 14.47
CA TYR A 233 11.33 3.74 13.64
C TYR A 233 11.48 5.10 14.32
N VAL A 234 11.15 5.20 15.62
CA VAL A 234 11.28 6.47 16.37
C VAL A 234 12.73 6.93 16.40
N THR A 235 13.67 6.02 16.64
CA THR A 235 15.11 6.32 16.67
C THR A 235 15.59 6.80 15.30
N TYR A 236 15.26 6.07 14.23
CA TYR A 236 15.59 6.45 12.86
C TYR A 236 15.01 7.82 12.49
N SER A 237 13.74 8.03 12.82
CA SER A 237 13.04 9.28 12.55
C SER A 237 13.67 10.49 13.27
N ILE A 238 14.09 10.34 14.53
CA ILE A 238 14.78 11.40 15.27
C ILE A 238 16.14 11.72 14.65
N ASN A 239 16.88 10.69 14.22
CA ASN A 239 18.15 10.89 13.51
C ASN A 239 17.91 11.65 12.18
N ALA A 240 16.90 11.24 11.41
CA ALA A 240 16.53 11.89 10.16
C ALA A 240 16.11 13.37 10.34
N GLN A 241 15.49 13.74 11.47
CA GLN A 241 15.20 15.14 11.80
C GLN A 241 16.47 16.00 11.95
N SER A 242 17.62 15.38 12.25
CA SER A 242 18.91 16.04 12.49
C SER A 242 19.88 15.91 11.31
N THR A 243 19.56 15.07 10.33
CA THR A 243 20.33 14.93 9.09
C THR A 243 20.27 16.23 8.28
N SER A 244 21.41 16.71 7.79
CA SER A 244 21.42 17.84 6.85
C SER A 244 20.93 17.36 5.48
N THR A 245 19.93 18.05 4.93
CA THR A 245 19.25 17.64 3.71
C THR A 245 19.24 18.73 2.65
N ALA A 246 18.77 18.40 1.44
CA ALA A 246 18.64 19.36 0.35
C ALA A 246 17.75 20.57 0.73
N CYS A 247 16.62 20.35 1.44
CA CYS A 247 15.81 21.46 1.93
C CYS A 247 16.33 22.08 3.25
N ASN A 248 17.22 21.38 3.96
CA ASN A 248 17.64 21.69 5.34
C ASN A 248 16.46 22.04 6.24
N CYS A 249 15.40 21.23 6.12
CA CYS A 249 14.10 21.43 6.73
C CYS A 249 13.48 20.07 7.06
N LEU A 250 12.44 20.06 7.90
CA LEU A 250 11.79 18.81 8.29
C LEU A 250 10.82 18.27 7.21
N GLY A 251 10.54 19.08 6.18
CA GLY A 251 9.78 18.69 5.00
C GLY A 251 10.60 17.95 3.94
N GLU A 252 11.81 17.46 4.26
CA GLU A 252 12.54 16.54 3.38
C GLU A 252 11.70 15.25 3.21
N PRO A 253 11.32 14.91 1.98
CA PRO A 253 10.34 13.85 1.76
C PRO A 253 10.95 12.47 1.90
N LYS A 254 12.24 12.26 1.58
CA LYS A 254 12.84 10.92 1.57
C LYS A 254 14.33 10.88 1.90
N PHE A 255 14.78 9.73 2.40
CA PHE A 255 16.16 9.42 2.77
C PHE A 255 16.61 8.10 2.14
N ASN A 256 17.91 7.97 1.87
CA ASN A 256 18.47 6.73 1.34
C ASN A 256 18.40 5.58 2.37
N ALA A 257 18.60 4.34 1.92
CA ALA A 257 18.53 3.15 2.76
C ALA A 257 19.48 3.19 3.98
N ASP A 258 20.63 3.85 3.86
CA ASP A 258 21.61 4.03 4.93
C ASP A 258 21.26 5.18 5.90
N GLY A 259 20.14 5.87 5.69
CA GLY A 259 19.71 7.03 6.47
C GLY A 259 20.34 8.36 6.05
N SER A 260 21.19 8.37 5.01
CA SER A 260 21.76 9.60 4.46
C SER A 260 20.73 10.43 3.68
N SER A 261 21.01 11.72 3.52
CA SER A 261 20.16 12.61 2.71
C SER A 261 20.12 12.14 1.25
N PHE A 262 18.93 12.13 0.67
CA PHE A 262 18.81 12.09 -0.78
C PHE A 262 19.28 13.43 -1.36
N THR A 263 20.16 13.39 -2.35
CA THR A 263 20.77 14.60 -2.96
C THR A 263 20.30 14.86 -4.39
N GLY A 264 19.46 13.97 -4.94
CA GLY A 264 18.89 14.13 -6.27
C GLY A 264 17.79 15.18 -6.33
N ALA A 265 17.42 15.59 -7.54
CA ALA A 265 16.30 16.51 -7.74
C ALA A 265 14.97 15.84 -7.34
N TRP A 266 14.16 16.56 -6.56
CA TRP A 266 12.82 16.11 -6.16
C TRP A 266 11.93 17.31 -5.80
N GLY A 267 10.62 17.10 -5.75
CA GLY A 267 9.66 18.12 -5.31
C GLY A 267 9.73 18.33 -3.80
N ILE A 268 10.66 19.18 -3.36
CA ILE A 268 10.90 19.56 -1.96
C ILE A 268 10.53 21.03 -1.70
N PRO A 269 10.04 21.40 -0.51
CA PRO A 269 9.68 20.54 0.62
C PRO A 269 8.27 19.92 0.48
N GLN A 270 7.99 18.88 1.27
CA GLN A 270 6.65 18.32 1.47
C GLN A 270 6.30 18.36 2.97
N ASN A 271 5.40 19.28 3.34
CA ASN A 271 5.20 19.68 4.74
C ASN A 271 4.24 18.79 5.54
N ASP A 272 3.63 17.79 4.90
CA ASP A 272 2.75 16.82 5.58
C ASP A 272 3.54 15.78 6.38
N GLY A 273 4.74 15.40 5.92
CA GLY A 273 5.59 14.39 6.57
C GLY A 273 5.80 14.64 8.07
N PRO A 274 6.21 15.85 8.51
CA PRO A 274 6.30 16.19 9.92
C PRO A 274 5.01 16.01 10.71
N ALA A 275 3.85 16.32 10.11
CA ALA A 275 2.55 16.16 10.77
C ALA A 275 2.23 14.69 10.98
N GLU A 276 2.39 13.85 9.95
CA GLU A 276 2.12 12.41 10.03
C GLU A 276 3.08 11.69 10.99
N ARG A 277 4.37 12.04 10.94
CA ARG A 277 5.37 11.54 11.90
C ARG A 277 5.00 11.92 13.33
N GLY A 278 4.53 13.15 13.53
CA GLY A 278 4.09 13.61 14.84
C GLY A 278 2.86 12.87 15.37
N SER A 279 1.85 12.65 14.54
CA SER A 279 0.68 11.83 14.86
C SER A 279 1.06 10.41 15.26
N SER A 280 2.01 9.81 14.53
CA SER A 280 2.53 8.47 14.81
C SER A 280 3.26 8.41 16.15
N PHE A 281 4.12 9.39 16.44
CA PHE A 281 4.83 9.47 17.72
C PHE A 281 3.87 9.59 18.91
N ILE A 282 2.80 10.38 18.76
CA ILE A 282 1.76 10.52 19.80
C ILE A 282 1.07 9.18 20.05
N LEU A 283 0.66 8.47 18.98
CA LEU A 283 -0.01 7.19 19.13
C LEU A 283 0.90 6.15 19.79
N ILE A 284 2.17 6.07 19.38
CA ILE A 284 3.17 5.20 20.01
C ILE A 284 3.32 5.52 21.50
N ALA A 285 3.47 6.81 21.85
CA ALA A 285 3.61 7.24 23.24
C ALA A 285 2.40 6.82 24.09
N VAL A 286 1.19 7.06 23.59
CA VAL A 286 -0.06 6.69 24.27
C VAL A 286 -0.11 5.18 24.52
N ASN A 287 0.30 4.37 23.53
CA ASN A 287 0.27 2.92 23.67
C ASN A 287 1.32 2.40 24.67
N LEU A 288 2.53 2.94 24.65
CA LEU A 288 3.60 2.55 25.58
C LEU A 288 3.26 2.89 27.04
N LEU A 289 2.64 4.05 27.29
CA LEU A 289 2.14 4.42 28.62
C LEU A 289 1.03 3.47 29.09
N LYS A 290 0.07 3.16 28.22
CA LYS A 290 -1.08 2.31 28.55
C LYS A 290 -0.72 0.85 28.78
N GLN A 291 0.21 0.30 28.00
CA GLN A 291 0.48 -1.14 27.99
C GLN A 291 1.67 -1.55 28.83
N SER A 292 2.70 -0.69 28.90
CA SER A 292 3.98 -1.03 29.55
C SER A 292 4.42 0.00 30.60
N SER A 293 3.68 1.09 30.78
CA SER A 293 4.04 2.20 31.69
C SER A 293 5.47 2.72 31.46
N ASP A 294 5.93 2.72 30.21
CA ASP A 294 7.28 3.14 29.83
C ASP A 294 7.42 4.67 29.78
N ASP A 295 7.21 5.30 30.93
CA ASP A 295 7.20 6.76 31.09
C ASP A 295 8.58 7.37 30.78
N THR A 296 9.66 6.68 31.14
CA THR A 296 11.03 7.12 30.87
C THR A 296 11.30 7.24 29.38
N TYR A 297 10.91 6.25 28.56
CA TYR A 297 11.07 6.35 27.11
C TYR A 297 10.20 7.45 26.51
N VAL A 298 8.95 7.58 26.99
CA VAL A 298 8.01 8.57 26.47
C VAL A 298 8.46 10.00 26.76
N THR A 299 8.85 10.27 27.99
CA THR A 299 9.29 11.61 28.41
C THR A 299 10.70 11.95 27.92
N GLY A 300 11.60 10.97 27.87
CA GLY A 300 13.00 11.17 27.49
C GLY A 300 13.27 11.15 25.98
N THR A 301 12.47 10.42 25.19
CA THR A 301 12.73 10.22 23.75
C THR A 301 11.60 10.73 22.86
N LEU A 302 10.37 10.21 23.03
CA LEU A 302 9.26 10.54 22.13
C LEU A 302 8.80 11.99 22.25
N LYS A 303 8.67 12.52 23.47
CA LYS A 303 8.21 13.90 23.70
C LYS A 303 9.18 14.93 23.09
N PRO A 304 10.50 14.87 23.32
CA PRO A 304 11.45 15.76 22.64
C PRO A 304 11.42 15.63 21.11
N GLY A 305 11.44 14.40 20.58
CA GLY A 305 11.39 14.17 19.12
C GLY A 305 10.11 14.68 18.46
N ASN A 306 8.97 14.59 19.17
CA ASN A 306 7.70 15.09 18.66
C ASN A 306 7.55 16.61 18.76
N PHE A 307 8.18 17.24 19.75
CA PHE A 307 8.19 18.69 19.88
C PHE A 307 8.71 19.34 18.59
N ILE A 308 9.80 18.82 18.02
CA ILE A 308 10.39 19.28 16.76
C ILE A 308 9.37 19.25 15.59
N ASN A 309 8.58 18.16 15.47
CA ASN A 309 7.53 18.05 14.46
C ASN A 309 6.43 19.10 14.64
N TYR A 310 5.96 19.29 15.86
CA TYR A 310 4.92 20.28 16.17
C TYR A 310 5.33 21.71 15.78
N PHE A 311 6.58 22.10 16.08
CA PHE A 311 7.10 23.40 15.68
C PHE A 311 7.18 23.55 14.16
N SER A 312 7.63 22.52 13.44
CA SER A 312 7.66 22.51 11.98
C SER A 312 6.29 22.78 11.37
N VAL A 313 5.27 22.06 11.84
CA VAL A 313 3.89 22.17 11.33
C VAL A 313 3.35 23.57 11.59
N LYS A 314 3.53 24.09 12.81
CA LYS A 314 3.04 25.40 13.22
C LYS A 314 3.62 26.54 12.36
N PHE A 315 4.91 26.48 12.03
CA PHE A 315 5.56 27.54 11.25
C PHE A 315 5.41 27.39 9.73
N SER A 316 5.29 26.15 9.24
CA SER A 316 5.18 25.90 7.80
C SER A 316 3.75 26.10 7.28
N CYS A 317 2.73 25.85 8.11
CA CYS A 317 1.31 26.04 7.75
C CYS A 317 0.95 27.53 7.53
N ASN A 318 1.65 28.45 8.19
CA ASN A 318 1.40 29.89 8.08
C ASN A 318 1.94 30.55 6.79
N ARG A 319 2.65 29.82 5.92
CA ARG A 319 3.15 30.33 4.63
C ARG A 319 2.17 30.10 3.45
N CYS A 320 1.00 29.52 3.69
CA CYS A 320 -0.03 29.31 2.66
C CYS A 320 -1.03 30.48 2.52
N GLY A 321 -0.81 31.59 3.24
CA GLY A 321 -1.52 32.84 3.02
C GLY A 321 -0.67 33.79 2.17
N HIS A 322 -1.21 34.23 1.03
CA HIS A 322 -0.62 35.04 -0.04
C HIS A 322 -0.03 34.27 -1.23
N ILE A 323 -0.91 33.59 -1.97
CA ILE A 323 -0.91 33.63 -3.44
C ILE A 323 -2.36 33.87 -3.87
#